data_AF-R2VAX9-F1
#
_entry.id   AF-R2VAX9-F1
#
_cell.length_a   1.000
_cell.length_b   1.000
_cell.length_c   1.000
_cell.angle_alpha   90.00
_cell.angle_beta   90.00
_cell.angle_gamma   90.00
#
_symmetry.space_group_name_H-M   'P 1'
#
loop_
_entity.id
_entity.type
_entity.pdbx_description
1 polymer ?
#
loop_
_entity_poly.entity_id
_entity_poly.type
_entity_poly.pdbx_seq_one_letter_code
_entity_poly.pdbx_strand_id
1 'polypeptide(L)'
;MELLKLIKNRISTEWKKTFNDNVDILNGITRDQNQKIDVVDKRIDNLVLHSGGESPNEVVDARVNNRAQQFDTLQGRLLAGEFTHDEDMAEIRSELENQNVIILKMDKKLDKILGEYGGTLTIYVSTERGNNSTADGSQAMPFKTLQAAVNTIPLLTSSQVVILVEDGTFLEDVRFRNIYSGGIYIRSVQDTTNLDPSTTDCPVKVRSMSFMYCTGYLQLRGIQFIDQGNAPSIGNTRYSLYQEQGGYMSLAKCKFAENTKSIANHKSIYVGGSSKATVGSDTAFINQLMCLYAVGMAEVNVSGIKGSSNSELLVVWNGTGRIPSDLNIATTNTRTIERGLILTKGSVI
;
A
#
# COMPACT_ATOMS: atom_id res chain seq x y z
N MET A 1 -46.71 -5.07 66.09
CA MET A 1 -47.15 -5.84 67.26
C MET A 1 -48.64 -5.57 67.43
N GLU A 2 -49.49 -6.59 67.48
CA GLU A 2 -50.95 -6.40 67.55
C GLU A 2 -51.41 -6.25 69.01
N LEU A 3 -52.30 -5.29 69.26
CA LEU A 3 -52.94 -5.09 70.55
C LEU A 3 -53.88 -6.27 70.85
N LEU A 4 -53.83 -6.76 72.09
CA LEU A 4 -54.56 -7.94 72.52
C LEU A 4 -55.99 -7.59 72.95
N LYS A 5 -56.96 -8.39 72.49
CA LYS A 5 -58.35 -8.31 72.91
C LYS A 5 -58.55 -8.85 74.33
N LEU A 6 -59.53 -8.31 75.03
CA LEU A 6 -59.97 -8.80 76.33
C LEU A 6 -60.93 -9.99 76.16
N ILE A 7 -60.40 -11.21 76.31
CA ILE A 7 -61.14 -12.46 76.08
C ILE A 7 -61.62 -13.11 77.39
N LYS A 8 -60.83 -13.07 78.48
CA LYS A 8 -61.18 -13.66 79.79
C LYS A 8 -61.07 -12.63 80.91
N ASN A 9 -62.18 -12.02 81.31
CA ASN A 9 -62.26 -11.16 82.52
C ASN A 9 -63.71 -11.05 83.06
N ARG A 10 -63.88 -10.41 84.23
CA ARG A 10 -65.17 -10.22 84.93
C ARG A 10 -65.95 -8.94 84.53
N ILE A 11 -65.52 -8.23 83.49
CA ILE A 11 -66.16 -6.98 83.03
C ILE A 11 -67.46 -7.30 82.27
N SER A 12 -68.42 -6.37 82.27
CA SER A 12 -69.69 -6.52 81.56
C SER A 12 -69.49 -6.73 80.06
N THR A 13 -70.39 -7.49 79.45
CA THR A 13 -70.29 -7.93 78.05
C THR A 13 -70.31 -6.75 77.07
N GLU A 14 -71.08 -5.70 77.34
CA GLU A 14 -71.11 -4.50 76.49
C GLU A 14 -69.78 -3.75 76.49
N TRP A 15 -69.17 -3.56 77.65
CA TRP A 15 -67.88 -2.87 77.76
C TRP A 15 -66.75 -3.64 77.08
N LYS A 16 -66.77 -4.98 77.21
CA LYS A 16 -65.83 -5.86 76.48
C LYS A 16 -65.96 -5.70 74.97
N LYS A 17 -67.19 -5.63 74.46
CA LYS A 17 -67.44 -5.47 73.03
C LYS A 17 -66.87 -4.15 72.55
N THR A 18 -67.24 -3.03 73.18
CA THR A 18 -66.72 -1.71 72.84
C THR A 18 -65.19 -1.64 72.91
N PHE A 19 -64.57 -2.22 73.94
CA PHE A 19 -63.12 -2.26 74.05
C PHE A 19 -62.47 -3.07 72.92
N ASN A 20 -63.00 -4.26 72.61
CA ASN A 20 -62.44 -5.11 71.57
C ASN A 20 -62.66 -4.52 70.16
N ASP A 21 -63.79 -3.86 69.93
CA ASP A 21 -64.06 -3.13 68.69
C ASP A 21 -63.06 -1.96 68.53
N ASN A 22 -62.75 -1.24 69.60
CA ASN A 22 -61.70 -0.20 69.60
C ASN A 22 -60.29 -0.79 69.35
N VAL A 23 -59.99 -1.97 69.91
CA VAL A 23 -58.73 -2.69 69.66
C VAL A 23 -58.62 -3.12 68.20
N ASP A 24 -59.71 -3.58 67.58
CA ASP A 24 -59.75 -3.91 66.15
C ASP A 24 -59.49 -2.69 65.28
N ILE A 25 -60.13 -1.57 65.59
CA ILE A 25 -59.92 -0.30 64.90
C ILE A 25 -58.45 0.14 65.01
N LEU A 26 -57.87 0.08 66.22
CA LEU A 26 -56.48 0.46 66.45
C LEU A 26 -55.47 -0.46 65.73
N ASN A 27 -55.73 -1.77 65.72
CA ASN A 27 -54.89 -2.73 64.99
C ASN A 27 -54.98 -2.51 63.47
N GLY A 28 -56.18 -2.23 62.96
CA GLY A 28 -56.39 -1.85 61.55
C GLY A 28 -55.61 -0.61 61.16
N ILE A 29 -55.73 0.47 61.94
CA ILE A 29 -54.98 1.72 61.74
C ILE A 29 -53.48 1.47 61.76
N THR A 30 -52.98 0.70 62.73
CA THR A 30 -51.54 0.39 62.87
C THR A 30 -51.03 -0.38 61.66
N ARG A 31 -51.81 -1.34 61.15
CA ARG A 31 -51.44 -2.11 59.96
C ARG A 31 -51.38 -1.22 58.72
N ASP A 32 -52.39 -0.37 58.53
CA ASP A 32 -52.45 0.55 57.39
C ASP A 32 -51.33 1.60 57.45
N GLN A 33 -50.96 2.07 58.65
CA GLN A 33 -49.81 2.95 58.84
C GLN A 33 -48.49 2.28 58.49
N ASN A 34 -48.26 1.05 58.96
CA ASN A 34 -47.05 0.31 58.61
C ASN A 34 -46.93 0.10 57.09
N GLN A 35 -48.03 -0.24 56.41
CA GLN A 35 -48.02 -0.37 54.95
C GLN A 35 -47.71 0.97 54.25
N LYS A 36 -48.24 2.08 54.75
CA LYS A 36 -47.92 3.42 54.20
C LYS A 36 -46.45 3.78 54.44
N ILE A 37 -45.91 3.46 55.60
CA ILE A 37 -44.49 3.68 55.92
C ILE A 37 -43.61 2.86 54.97
N ASP A 38 -43.88 1.57 54.78
CA ASP A 38 -43.13 0.72 53.83
C ASP A 38 -43.14 1.27 52.39
N VAL A 39 -44.28 1.83 51.95
CA VAL A 39 -44.39 2.47 50.62
C VAL A 39 -43.61 3.78 50.55
N VAL A 40 -43.59 4.56 51.64
CA VAL A 40 -42.83 5.81 51.72
C VAL A 40 -41.33 5.54 51.77
N ASP A 41 -40.88 4.58 52.58
CA ASP A 41 -39.48 4.19 52.68
C ASP A 41 -38.94 3.73 51.33
N LYS A 42 -39.68 2.86 50.62
CA LYS A 42 -39.34 2.48 49.23
C LYS A 42 -39.26 3.66 48.27
N ARG A 43 -40.05 4.72 48.47
CA ARG A 43 -39.98 5.93 47.63
C ARG A 43 -38.78 6.81 48.00
N ILE A 44 -38.41 6.87 49.28
CA ILE A 44 -37.24 7.61 49.76
C ILE A 44 -35.95 6.90 49.35
N ASP A 45 -35.89 5.57 49.42
CA ASP A 45 -34.76 4.75 48.96
C ASP A 45 -34.46 4.96 47.46
N ASN A 46 -35.49 5.25 46.66
CA ASN A 46 -35.33 5.59 45.24
C ASN A 46 -34.82 7.04 44.99
N LEU A 47 -34.78 7.89 46.02
CA LEU A 47 -34.37 9.30 45.96
C LEU A 47 -33.06 9.59 46.69
N VAL A 48 -32.62 8.69 47.56
CA VAL A 48 -31.41 8.81 48.39
C VAL A 48 -30.43 7.73 48.01
N LEU A 49 -29.25 8.10 47.51
CA LEU A 49 -28.23 7.15 47.05
C LEU A 49 -27.48 6.48 48.21
N HIS A 50 -27.15 7.27 49.24
CA HIS A 50 -26.55 6.81 50.49
C HIS A 50 -26.94 7.78 51.63
N SER A 51 -27.20 7.23 52.81
CA SER A 51 -27.38 7.98 54.06
C SER A 51 -26.38 7.50 55.10
N GLY A 52 -25.78 8.42 55.86
CA GLY A 52 -24.87 8.11 56.96
C GLY A 52 -23.40 8.18 56.59
N GLY A 53 -22.81 9.36 56.76
CA GLY A 53 -21.37 9.64 56.76
C GLY A 53 -20.91 10.07 58.15
N GLU A 54 -20.28 11.25 58.26
CA GLU A 54 -19.83 11.86 59.53
C GLU A 54 -21.02 12.26 60.44
N SER A 55 -22.24 12.28 59.89
CA SER A 55 -23.48 12.55 60.61
C SER A 55 -24.57 11.52 60.26
N PRO A 56 -25.34 11.02 61.24
CA PRO A 56 -26.50 10.15 61.02
C PRO A 56 -27.60 10.78 60.13
N ASN A 57 -27.56 12.10 59.94
CA ASN A 57 -28.55 12.86 59.17
C ASN A 57 -28.02 13.33 57.81
N GLU A 58 -26.83 12.88 57.38
CA GLU A 58 -26.28 13.21 56.07
C GLU A 58 -26.94 12.36 54.98
N VAL A 59 -27.48 13.04 53.97
CA VAL A 59 -28.23 12.43 52.87
C VAL A 59 -27.61 12.89 51.55
N VAL A 60 -27.09 11.95 50.75
CA VAL A 60 -26.53 12.30 49.43
C VAL A 60 -27.68 12.45 48.43
N ASP A 61 -27.88 13.68 47.98
CA ASP A 61 -28.94 14.05 47.03
C ASP A 61 -28.73 13.36 45.68
N ALA A 62 -29.68 12.52 45.27
CA ALA A 62 -29.61 11.80 44.00
C ALA A 62 -29.67 12.72 42.77
N ARG A 63 -29.93 14.02 42.95
CA ARG A 63 -29.88 15.02 41.88
C ARG A 63 -28.47 15.48 41.53
N VAL A 64 -27.43 15.06 42.26
CA VAL A 64 -26.05 15.47 41.96
C VAL A 64 -25.34 14.39 41.14
N ASN A 65 -24.72 14.77 40.02
CA ASN A 65 -23.94 13.84 39.19
C ASN A 65 -22.47 13.70 39.65
N ASN A 66 -21.71 12.83 38.99
CA ASN A 66 -20.29 12.58 39.27
C ASN A 66 -19.35 13.78 38.98
N ARG A 67 -19.88 14.86 38.38
CA ARG A 67 -19.18 16.14 38.17
C ARG A 67 -19.61 17.21 39.17
N ALA A 68 -20.30 16.83 40.25
CA ALA A 68 -20.86 17.72 41.27
C ALA A 68 -21.89 18.73 40.73
N GLN A 69 -22.50 18.48 39.57
CA GLN A 69 -23.60 19.30 39.05
C GLN A 69 -24.93 18.85 39.69
N GLN A 70 -25.64 19.79 40.30
CA GLN A 70 -26.96 19.58 40.86
C GLN A 70 -28.05 19.84 39.82
N PHE A 71 -29.01 18.93 39.70
CA PHE A 71 -30.16 19.04 38.80
C PHE A 71 -31.43 19.38 39.60
N ASP A 72 -32.44 19.95 38.94
CA ASP A 72 -33.71 20.29 39.61
C ASP A 72 -34.44 19.05 40.11
N THR A 73 -34.38 17.96 39.34
CA THR A 73 -35.01 16.67 39.63
C THR A 73 -34.08 15.49 39.32
N LEU A 74 -34.31 14.34 39.97
CA LEU A 74 -33.59 13.09 39.67
C LEU A 74 -33.83 12.65 38.22
N GLN A 75 -35.06 12.78 37.74
CA GLN A 75 -35.41 12.51 36.35
C GLN A 75 -34.60 13.38 35.38
N GLY A 76 -34.40 14.68 35.70
CA GLY A 76 -33.56 15.57 34.89
C GLY A 76 -32.10 15.13 34.82
N ARG A 77 -31.54 14.64 35.94
CA ARG A 77 -30.18 14.05 35.97
C ARG A 77 -30.10 12.78 35.13
N LEU A 78 -31.07 11.87 35.26
CA LEU A 78 -31.10 10.60 34.50
C LEU A 78 -31.19 10.87 33.01
N LEU A 79 -32.11 11.73 32.59
CA LEU A 79 -32.25 12.14 31.19
C LEU A 79 -30.97 12.78 30.65
N ALA A 80 -30.34 13.69 31.40
CA ALA A 80 -29.07 14.28 30.98
C ALA A 80 -27.97 13.23 30.82
N GLY A 81 -27.91 12.25 31.72
CA GLY A 81 -26.99 11.10 31.60
C GLY A 81 -27.28 10.22 30.38
N GLU A 82 -28.56 9.93 30.11
CA GLU A 82 -28.99 9.16 28.92
C GLU A 82 -28.62 9.91 27.63
N PHE A 83 -28.89 11.22 27.55
CA PHE A 83 -28.49 12.03 26.40
C PHE A 83 -26.98 12.06 26.18
N THR A 84 -26.19 12.28 27.24
CA THR A 84 -24.72 12.23 27.13
C THR A 84 -24.24 10.85 26.72
N HIS A 85 -24.86 9.77 27.23
CA HIS A 85 -24.51 8.41 26.84
C HIS A 85 -24.82 8.13 25.37
N ASP A 86 -25.95 8.62 24.86
CA ASP A 86 -26.31 8.51 23.44
C ASP A 86 -25.32 9.27 22.54
N GLU A 87 -24.89 10.46 22.96
CA GLU A 87 -23.86 11.25 22.28
C GLU A 87 -22.50 10.53 22.27
N ASP A 88 -22.04 10.04 23.44
CA ASP A 88 -20.79 9.28 23.58
C ASP A 88 -20.83 8.02 22.69
N MET A 89 -21.96 7.31 22.67
CA MET A 89 -22.14 6.12 21.83
C MET A 89 -22.14 6.46 20.33
N ALA A 90 -22.65 7.64 19.93
CA ALA A 90 -22.58 8.10 18.55
C ALA A 90 -21.14 8.45 18.14
N GLU A 91 -20.39 9.11 19.03
CA GLU A 91 -18.97 9.42 18.81
C GLU A 91 -18.12 8.15 18.70
N ILE A 92 -18.30 7.20 19.62
CA ILE A 92 -17.60 5.90 19.60
C ILE A 92 -17.90 5.14 18.29
N ARG A 93 -19.14 5.17 17.80
CA ARG A 93 -19.49 4.52 16.51
C ARG A 93 -18.75 5.15 15.33
N SER A 94 -18.70 6.49 15.28
CA SER A 94 -17.97 7.24 14.25
C SER A 94 -16.48 6.91 14.27
N GLU A 95 -15.87 6.89 15.47
CA GLU A 95 -14.46 6.54 15.64
C GLU A 95 -14.18 5.09 15.24
N LEU A 96 -15.04 4.15 15.62
CA LEU A 96 -14.92 2.74 15.23
C LEU A 96 -15.01 2.56 13.71
N GLU A 97 -15.88 3.29 13.04
CA GLU A 97 -16.00 3.26 11.57
C GLU A 97 -14.74 3.80 10.89
N ASN A 98 -14.18 4.91 11.40
CA ASN A 98 -12.91 5.45 10.94
C ASN A 98 -11.74 4.47 11.16
N GLN A 99 -11.68 3.82 12.33
CA GLN A 99 -10.65 2.82 12.64
C GLN A 99 -10.75 1.61 11.71
N ASN A 100 -11.95 1.12 11.42
CA ASN A 100 -12.16 0.04 10.43
C ASN A 100 -11.64 0.43 9.03
N VAL A 101 -11.88 1.68 8.60
CA VAL A 101 -11.34 2.19 7.33
C VAL A 101 -9.80 2.22 7.33
N ILE A 102 -9.17 2.58 8.46
CA ILE A 102 -7.72 2.59 8.61
C ILE A 102 -7.15 1.16 8.57
N ILE A 103 -7.76 0.21 9.29
CA ILE A 103 -7.35 -1.20 9.30
C ILE A 103 -7.40 -1.79 7.88
N LEU A 104 -8.51 -1.59 7.17
CA LEU A 104 -8.64 -2.05 5.77
C LEU A 104 -7.60 -1.43 4.82
N LYS A 105 -7.16 -0.19 5.08
CA LYS A 105 -6.06 0.44 4.33
C LYS A 105 -4.71 -0.16 4.69
N MET A 106 -4.49 -0.56 5.94
CA MET A 106 -3.26 -1.22 6.38
C MET A 106 -3.13 -2.61 5.78
N ASP A 107 -4.19 -3.42 5.80
CA ASP A 107 -4.20 -4.76 5.21
C ASP A 107 -3.85 -4.71 3.73
N LYS A 108 -4.48 -3.79 2.97
CA LYS A 108 -4.14 -3.56 1.56
C LYS A 108 -2.67 -3.18 1.31
N LYS A 109 -2.01 -2.49 2.25
CA LYS A 109 -0.58 -2.16 2.14
C LYS A 109 0.29 -3.37 2.46
N LEU A 110 -0.08 -4.15 3.47
CA LEU A 110 0.61 -5.39 3.83
C LEU A 110 0.53 -6.41 2.70
N ASP A 111 -0.65 -6.60 2.11
CA ASP A 111 -0.85 -7.47 0.94
C ASP A 111 0.04 -7.06 -0.24
N LYS A 112 0.22 -5.76 -0.48
CA LYS A 112 1.12 -5.28 -1.55
C LYS A 112 2.60 -5.57 -1.26
N ILE A 113 3.02 -5.50 0.00
CA ILE A 113 4.42 -5.72 0.40
C ILE A 113 4.73 -7.22 0.45
N LEU A 114 3.88 -7.97 1.15
CA LEU A 114 4.07 -9.39 1.39
C LEU A 114 3.69 -10.23 0.17
N GLY A 115 2.70 -9.77 -0.61
CA GLY A 115 2.06 -10.54 -1.68
C GLY A 115 1.42 -11.81 -1.15
N GLU A 116 0.69 -12.51 -2.02
CA GLU A 116 0.82 -13.97 -1.96
C GLU A 116 2.28 -14.29 -2.25
N TYR A 117 2.90 -15.18 -1.48
CA TYR A 117 4.30 -15.54 -1.68
C TYR A 117 4.50 -16.05 -3.13
N GLY A 118 5.15 -15.26 -3.99
CA GLY A 118 5.28 -15.55 -5.43
C GLY A 118 4.15 -15.05 -6.33
N GLY A 119 3.27 -14.19 -5.83
CA GLY A 119 2.20 -13.54 -6.60
C GLY A 119 2.71 -12.57 -7.68
N THR A 120 1.81 -12.13 -8.56
CA THR A 120 2.11 -11.19 -9.64
C THR A 120 1.30 -9.90 -9.49
N LEU A 121 1.98 -8.78 -9.31
CA LEU A 121 1.41 -7.43 -9.38
C LEU A 121 1.40 -6.98 -10.84
N THR A 122 0.23 -6.98 -11.48
CA THR A 122 0.07 -6.51 -12.86
C THR A 122 -0.40 -5.05 -12.86
N ILE A 123 0.29 -4.19 -13.62
CA ILE A 123 -0.01 -2.76 -13.76
C ILE A 123 -0.17 -2.43 -15.23
N TYR A 124 -1.24 -1.73 -15.61
CA TYR A 124 -1.53 -1.35 -16.99
C TYR A 124 -1.22 0.13 -17.24
N VAL A 125 -0.70 0.44 -18.43
CA VAL A 125 -0.36 1.80 -18.88
C VAL A 125 -0.91 2.04 -20.28
N SER A 126 -1.55 3.19 -20.49
CA SER A 126 -2.17 3.59 -21.76
C SER A 126 -2.11 5.10 -21.95
N THR A 127 -1.57 5.58 -23.08
CA THR A 127 -1.58 7.01 -23.39
C THR A 127 -2.99 7.54 -23.69
N GLU A 128 -3.86 6.70 -24.23
CA GLU A 128 -5.21 7.09 -24.70
C GLU A 128 -6.25 7.01 -23.58
N ARG A 129 -6.29 5.88 -22.86
CA ARG A 129 -7.30 5.60 -21.83
C ARG A 129 -6.84 5.98 -20.43
N GLY A 130 -5.53 6.13 -20.23
CA GLY A 130 -4.95 6.27 -18.91
C GLY A 130 -5.15 7.64 -18.28
N ASN A 131 -5.19 7.67 -16.95
CA ASN A 131 -5.32 8.90 -16.16
C ASN A 131 -4.50 8.83 -14.87
N ASN A 132 -3.47 9.65 -14.73
CA ASN A 132 -2.59 9.62 -13.55
C ASN A 132 -3.24 10.10 -12.24
N SER A 133 -4.39 10.76 -12.29
CA SER A 133 -5.08 11.27 -11.10
C SER A 133 -6.08 10.29 -10.53
N THR A 134 -6.65 9.41 -11.36
CA THR A 134 -7.74 8.50 -10.98
C THR A 134 -7.43 7.02 -11.23
N ALA A 135 -6.33 6.70 -11.92
CA ALA A 135 -5.92 5.32 -12.17
C ALA A 135 -5.57 4.57 -10.89
N ASP A 136 -5.94 3.30 -10.85
CA ASP A 136 -5.50 2.33 -9.84
C ASP A 136 -4.49 1.32 -10.38
N GLY A 137 -4.16 1.39 -11.68
CA GLY A 137 -3.23 0.49 -12.35
C GLY A 137 -3.88 -0.78 -12.90
N SER A 138 -5.20 -0.97 -12.73
CA SER A 138 -5.95 -2.05 -13.35
C SER A 138 -6.12 -1.85 -14.86
N GLN A 139 -6.54 -2.90 -15.58
CA GLN A 139 -6.82 -2.81 -17.02
C GLN A 139 -7.93 -1.80 -17.35
N ALA A 140 -8.92 -1.68 -16.45
CA ALA A 140 -10.05 -0.76 -16.59
C ALA A 140 -9.64 0.69 -16.33
N MET A 141 -8.74 0.93 -15.38
CA MET A 141 -8.24 2.26 -15.03
C MET A 141 -6.69 2.32 -15.07
N PRO A 142 -6.09 2.25 -16.27
CA PRO A 142 -4.64 2.22 -16.44
C PRO A 142 -4.00 3.58 -16.16
N PHE A 143 -2.71 3.60 -15.82
CA PHE A 143 -1.96 4.84 -15.73
C PHE A 143 -1.74 5.47 -17.10
N LYS A 144 -1.68 6.81 -17.17
CA LYS A 144 -1.38 7.52 -18.43
C LYS A 144 0.08 7.46 -18.80
N THR A 145 0.95 7.43 -17.79
CA THR A 145 2.40 7.52 -17.95
C THR A 145 3.11 6.35 -17.30
N LEU A 146 4.25 5.96 -17.87
CA LEU A 146 5.08 4.89 -17.32
C LEU A 146 5.60 5.25 -15.95
N GLN A 147 6.06 6.49 -15.74
CA GLN A 147 6.58 6.90 -14.42
C GLN A 147 5.49 6.84 -13.33
N ALA A 148 4.22 7.12 -13.65
CA ALA A 148 3.14 7.01 -12.67
C ALA A 148 2.92 5.55 -12.25
N ALA A 149 2.95 4.61 -13.19
CA ALA A 149 2.91 3.18 -12.89
C ALA A 149 4.09 2.75 -12.01
N VAL A 150 5.32 3.18 -12.35
CA VAL A 150 6.53 2.88 -11.57
C VAL A 150 6.44 3.39 -10.13
N ASN A 151 5.88 4.59 -9.94
CA ASN A 151 5.72 5.17 -8.60
C ASN A 151 4.76 4.40 -7.69
N THR A 152 3.94 3.48 -8.23
CA THR A 152 3.04 2.63 -7.44
C THR A 152 3.66 1.32 -6.99
N ILE A 153 4.83 0.97 -7.52
CA ILE A 153 5.54 -0.26 -7.18
C ILE A 153 6.04 -0.14 -5.73
N PRO A 154 5.73 -1.11 -4.85
CA PRO A 154 6.33 -1.15 -3.52
C PRO A 154 7.86 -1.24 -3.62
N LEU A 155 8.56 -0.45 -2.81
CA LEU A 155 10.04 -0.47 -2.78
C LEU A 155 10.59 -1.83 -2.33
N LEU A 156 9.81 -2.59 -1.56
CA LEU A 156 10.09 -3.96 -1.17
C LEU A 156 8.86 -4.82 -1.47
N THR A 157 9.03 -5.83 -2.30
CA THR A 157 8.00 -6.83 -2.57
C THR A 157 8.63 -8.18 -2.91
N SER A 158 8.01 -9.27 -2.46
CA SER A 158 8.38 -10.62 -2.88
C SER A 158 7.81 -10.98 -4.27
N SER A 159 6.80 -10.23 -4.71
CA SER A 159 6.04 -10.49 -5.94
C SER A 159 6.80 -10.11 -7.20
N GLN A 160 6.39 -10.70 -8.32
CA GLN A 160 6.77 -10.22 -9.64
C GLN A 160 5.90 -9.01 -10.01
N VAL A 161 6.52 -7.97 -10.58
CA VAL A 161 5.84 -6.78 -11.08
C VAL A 161 5.80 -6.86 -12.60
N VAL A 162 4.61 -6.84 -13.19
CA VAL A 162 4.42 -6.87 -14.64
C VAL A 162 3.74 -5.59 -15.08
N ILE A 163 4.47 -4.73 -15.79
CA ILE A 163 3.95 -3.52 -16.41
C ILE A 163 3.57 -3.86 -17.85
N LEU A 164 2.27 -3.87 -18.13
CA LEU A 164 1.69 -4.06 -19.46
C LEU A 164 1.36 -2.71 -20.08
N VAL A 165 1.97 -2.45 -21.24
CA VAL A 165 1.92 -1.13 -21.87
C VAL A 165 1.17 -1.24 -23.20
N GLU A 166 0.11 -0.44 -23.35
CA GLU A 166 -0.58 -0.29 -24.62
C GLU A 166 0.29 0.45 -25.65
N ASP A 167 -0.03 0.25 -26.92
CA ASP A 167 0.67 0.88 -28.04
C ASP A 167 0.66 2.39 -27.87
N GLY A 168 1.84 3.00 -27.99
CA GLY A 168 1.97 4.40 -27.61
C GLY A 168 3.38 4.91 -27.62
N THR A 169 3.47 6.24 -27.59
CA THR A 169 4.72 6.99 -27.53
C THR A 169 4.82 7.72 -26.21
N PHE A 170 5.77 7.30 -25.38
CA PHE A 170 6.01 7.82 -24.04
C PHE A 170 7.31 8.62 -24.05
N LEU A 171 7.20 9.93 -24.24
CA LEU A 171 8.32 10.88 -24.18
C LEU A 171 8.75 11.14 -22.72
N GLU A 172 9.06 10.06 -22.00
CA GLU A 172 9.38 10.01 -20.58
C GLU A 172 10.78 9.44 -20.32
N ASP A 173 11.38 9.92 -19.23
CA ASP A 173 12.60 9.35 -18.67
C ASP A 173 12.23 8.52 -17.45
N VAL A 174 11.95 7.24 -17.67
CA VAL A 174 11.38 6.37 -16.65
C VAL A 174 12.45 5.90 -15.68
N ARG A 175 12.28 6.18 -14.39
CA ARG A 175 13.27 5.89 -13.34
C ARG A 175 12.73 4.89 -12.33
N PHE A 176 13.34 3.72 -12.33
CA PHE A 176 13.23 2.71 -11.28
C PHE A 176 14.38 2.93 -10.30
N ARG A 177 14.05 3.18 -9.03
CA ARG A 177 15.06 3.47 -8.00
C ARG A 177 14.73 2.79 -6.68
N ASN A 178 15.70 2.10 -6.09
CA ASN A 178 15.58 1.45 -4.79
C ASN A 178 14.43 0.43 -4.72
N ILE A 179 14.19 -0.33 -5.80
CA ILE A 179 13.13 -1.34 -5.86
C ILE A 179 13.74 -2.72 -5.69
N TYR A 180 13.30 -3.42 -4.65
CA TYR A 180 13.63 -4.79 -4.33
C TYR A 180 12.40 -5.65 -4.62
N SER A 181 12.42 -6.40 -5.72
CA SER A 181 11.29 -7.19 -6.20
C SER A 181 11.72 -8.61 -6.62
N GLY A 182 10.76 -9.54 -6.69
CA GLY A 182 11.00 -10.85 -7.30
C GLY A 182 11.37 -10.75 -8.79
N GLY A 183 10.90 -9.69 -9.45
CA GLY A 183 11.31 -9.28 -10.79
C GLY A 183 10.41 -8.17 -11.33
N ILE A 184 10.91 -7.41 -12.30
CA ILE A 184 10.16 -6.35 -13.00
C ILE A 184 10.14 -6.70 -14.48
N TYR A 185 8.95 -6.83 -15.05
CA TYR A 185 8.73 -7.18 -16.44
C TYR A 185 7.99 -6.04 -17.13
N ILE A 186 8.61 -5.43 -18.14
CA ILE A 186 8.02 -4.34 -18.91
C ILE A 186 7.83 -4.83 -20.35
N ARG A 187 6.58 -4.91 -20.79
CA ARG A 187 6.24 -5.44 -22.11
C ARG A 187 4.98 -4.82 -22.67
N SER A 188 4.86 -4.85 -24.01
CA SER A 188 3.62 -4.49 -24.67
C SER A 188 2.49 -5.45 -24.30
N VAL A 189 1.25 -4.96 -24.31
CA VAL A 189 0.03 -5.79 -24.29
C VAL A 189 -0.10 -6.66 -25.54
N GLN A 190 0.52 -6.26 -26.66
CA GLN A 190 0.50 -7.00 -27.91
C GLN A 190 1.38 -8.25 -27.82
N ASP A 191 1.03 -9.29 -28.57
CA ASP A 191 1.92 -10.41 -28.76
C ASP A 191 3.13 -9.99 -29.61
N THR A 192 4.31 -10.13 -29.02
CA THR A 192 5.59 -9.78 -29.65
C THR A 192 6.36 -10.99 -30.15
N THR A 193 5.79 -12.20 -30.14
CA THR A 193 6.46 -13.43 -30.54
C THR A 193 7.09 -13.33 -31.93
N ASN A 194 6.37 -12.75 -32.90
CA ASN A 194 6.83 -12.59 -34.29
C ASN A 194 7.38 -11.19 -34.60
N LEU A 195 7.55 -10.32 -33.60
CA LEU A 195 8.11 -8.99 -33.80
C LEU A 195 9.59 -9.11 -34.22
N ASP A 196 9.97 -8.45 -35.32
CA ASP A 196 11.35 -8.27 -35.76
C ASP A 196 11.74 -6.77 -35.70
N PRO A 197 12.36 -6.31 -34.60
CA PRO A 197 12.71 -4.91 -34.43
C PRO A 197 13.74 -4.38 -35.43
N SER A 198 14.39 -5.26 -36.22
CA SER A 198 15.31 -4.83 -37.28
C SER A 198 14.62 -4.25 -38.50
N THR A 199 13.33 -4.57 -38.71
CA THR A 199 12.57 -4.14 -39.89
C THR A 199 11.28 -3.41 -39.54
N THR A 200 10.69 -3.66 -38.37
CA THR A 200 9.46 -3.01 -37.90
C THR A 200 9.70 -2.17 -36.66
N ASP A 201 8.86 -1.17 -36.42
CA ASP A 201 8.83 -0.44 -35.15
C ASP A 201 8.20 -1.27 -34.04
N CYS A 202 8.62 -1.01 -32.80
CA CYS A 202 7.95 -1.61 -31.65
C CYS A 202 6.64 -0.86 -31.35
N PRO A 203 5.61 -1.55 -30.83
CA PRO A 203 4.35 -0.94 -30.45
C PRO A 203 4.52 0.13 -29.36
N VAL A 204 5.46 -0.09 -28.44
CA VAL A 204 5.76 0.81 -27.33
C VAL A 204 7.06 1.55 -27.61
N LYS A 205 6.99 2.88 -27.66
CA LYS A 205 8.14 3.77 -27.85
C LYS A 205 8.38 4.59 -26.59
N VAL A 206 9.62 4.62 -26.09
CA VAL A 206 9.98 5.33 -24.85
C VAL A 206 11.25 6.14 -25.06
N ARG A 207 11.40 7.31 -24.40
CA ARG A 207 12.65 8.07 -24.51
C ARG A 207 13.81 7.36 -23.84
N SER A 208 13.69 7.14 -22.54
CA SER A 208 14.73 6.46 -21.77
C SER A 208 14.17 5.69 -20.59
N MET A 209 14.94 4.71 -20.12
CA MET A 209 14.67 4.00 -18.88
C MET A 209 15.94 3.83 -18.05
N SER A 210 15.82 3.89 -16.74
CA SER A 210 16.94 3.63 -15.82
C SER A 210 16.54 2.77 -14.63
N PHE A 211 17.36 1.79 -14.28
CA PHE A 211 17.30 0.97 -13.08
C PHE A 211 18.51 1.28 -12.20
N MET A 212 18.27 1.95 -11.08
CA MET A 212 19.31 2.34 -10.14
C MET A 212 19.02 1.71 -8.79
N TYR A 213 19.98 0.96 -8.24
CA TYR A 213 19.80 0.30 -6.94
C TYR A 213 18.57 -0.64 -6.93
N CYS A 214 18.32 -1.33 -8.04
CA CYS A 214 17.22 -2.27 -8.18
C CYS A 214 17.75 -3.71 -8.15
N THR A 215 17.02 -4.63 -7.53
CA THR A 215 17.40 -6.05 -7.44
C THR A 215 16.39 -6.96 -8.13
N GLY A 216 16.75 -8.23 -8.32
CA GLY A 216 15.93 -9.21 -9.02
C GLY A 216 16.15 -9.23 -10.53
N TYR A 217 15.23 -9.88 -11.24
CA TYR A 217 15.25 -10.01 -12.71
C TYR A 217 14.49 -8.83 -13.34
N LEU A 218 15.13 -8.09 -14.25
CA LEU A 218 14.60 -6.88 -14.89
C LEU A 218 14.43 -7.13 -16.39
N GLN A 219 13.22 -7.43 -16.86
CA GLN A 219 12.96 -7.72 -18.26
C GLN A 219 12.37 -6.54 -19.01
N LEU A 220 12.92 -6.25 -20.18
CA LEU A 220 12.33 -5.35 -21.16
C LEU A 220 12.09 -6.14 -22.45
N ARG A 221 10.85 -6.12 -22.94
CA ARG A 221 10.48 -6.80 -24.18
C ARG A 221 9.64 -5.92 -25.09
N GLY A 222 10.03 -5.85 -26.37
CA GLY A 222 9.22 -5.18 -27.39
C GLY A 222 9.15 -3.67 -27.22
N ILE A 223 10.22 -3.05 -26.73
CA ILE A 223 10.31 -1.60 -26.49
C ILE A 223 11.28 -0.97 -27.50
N GLN A 224 10.88 0.15 -28.09
CA GLN A 224 11.74 0.97 -28.95
C GLN A 224 12.15 2.25 -28.22
N PHE A 225 13.45 2.54 -28.23
CA PHE A 225 13.98 3.78 -27.67
C PHE A 225 14.04 4.88 -28.75
N ILE A 226 13.51 6.06 -28.43
CA ILE A 226 13.38 7.21 -29.34
C ILE A 226 13.74 8.52 -28.64
N ASP A 227 13.74 9.64 -29.35
CA ASP A 227 14.02 10.98 -28.81
C ASP A 227 15.37 11.06 -28.06
N GLN A 228 16.39 10.41 -28.62
CA GLN A 228 17.72 10.27 -27.99
C GLN A 228 18.48 11.59 -27.89
N GLY A 229 18.17 12.55 -28.75
CA GLY A 229 18.64 13.94 -28.63
C GLY A 229 18.21 14.62 -27.33
N ASN A 230 17.13 14.17 -26.70
CA ASN A 230 16.62 14.69 -25.41
C ASN A 230 16.81 13.70 -24.25
N ALA A 231 17.42 12.53 -24.48
CA ALA A 231 17.63 11.53 -23.44
C ALA A 231 18.50 12.07 -22.28
N PRO A 232 18.27 11.62 -21.03
CA PRO A 232 18.95 12.15 -19.87
C PRO A 232 20.45 11.79 -19.87
N SER A 233 21.22 12.61 -19.17
CA SER A 233 22.64 12.36 -18.90
C SER A 233 22.88 12.15 -17.41
N ILE A 234 23.67 11.13 -17.06
CA ILE A 234 24.25 10.95 -15.71
C ILE A 234 25.76 11.16 -15.84
N GLY A 235 26.26 12.22 -15.21
CA GLY A 235 27.59 12.75 -15.49
C GLY A 235 27.74 13.08 -16.98
N ASN A 236 28.79 12.57 -17.61
CA ASN A 236 29.04 12.74 -19.04
C ASN A 236 28.43 11.63 -19.91
N THR A 237 27.58 10.76 -19.36
CA THR A 237 26.98 9.64 -20.08
C THR A 237 25.53 9.91 -20.39
N ARG A 238 25.19 9.95 -21.68
CA ARG A 238 23.80 9.91 -22.15
C ARG A 238 23.41 8.48 -22.50
N TYR A 239 22.16 8.11 -22.28
CA TYR A 239 21.72 6.72 -22.45
C TYR A 239 20.28 6.58 -22.93
N SER A 240 20.00 5.46 -23.62
CA SER A 240 18.61 5.01 -23.83
C SER A 240 18.16 4.15 -22.65
N LEU A 241 19.01 3.22 -22.22
CA LEU A 241 18.77 2.32 -21.11
C LEU A 241 19.97 2.29 -20.16
N TYR A 242 19.70 2.46 -18.87
CA TYR A 242 20.75 2.56 -17.84
C TYR A 242 20.47 1.59 -16.70
N GLN A 243 21.47 0.79 -16.33
CA GLN A 243 21.43 -0.06 -15.15
C GLN A 243 22.68 0.19 -14.30
N GLU A 244 22.49 0.46 -13.02
CA GLU A 244 23.57 0.73 -12.07
C GLU A 244 23.25 0.16 -10.69
N GLN A 245 24.25 -0.47 -10.08
CA GLN A 245 24.18 -0.99 -8.71
C GLN A 245 23.04 -1.97 -8.44
N GLY A 246 22.90 -3.00 -9.29
CA GLY A 246 22.17 -4.21 -8.94
C GLY A 246 21.39 -4.86 -10.08
N GLY A 247 20.82 -6.03 -9.76
CA GLY A 247 19.87 -6.75 -10.62
C GLY A 247 20.49 -7.47 -11.82
N TYR A 248 19.64 -8.24 -12.49
CA TYR A 248 19.94 -8.89 -13.77
C TYR A 248 18.97 -8.39 -14.82
N MET A 249 19.45 -7.61 -15.80
CA MET A 249 18.62 -7.07 -16.87
C MET A 249 18.60 -7.99 -18.09
N SER A 250 17.42 -8.25 -18.64
CA SER A 250 17.24 -9.08 -19.83
C SER A 250 16.45 -8.33 -20.88
N LEU A 251 17.03 -8.20 -22.07
CA LEU A 251 16.37 -7.56 -23.21
C LEU A 251 16.00 -8.60 -24.25
N ALA A 252 14.77 -8.47 -24.76
CA ALA A 252 14.26 -9.28 -25.86
C ALA A 252 13.47 -8.42 -26.85
N LYS A 253 13.76 -8.52 -28.15
CA LYS A 253 13.02 -7.81 -29.20
C LYS A 253 12.88 -6.30 -28.96
N CYS A 254 13.90 -5.66 -28.39
CA CYS A 254 13.94 -4.20 -28.24
C CYS A 254 14.57 -3.56 -29.49
N LYS A 255 14.31 -2.26 -29.70
CA LYS A 255 14.85 -1.50 -30.84
C LYS A 255 15.60 -0.25 -30.41
N PHE A 256 16.81 -0.10 -30.92
CA PHE A 256 17.65 1.09 -30.81
C PHE A 256 18.02 1.52 -32.24
N ALA A 257 17.27 2.46 -32.83
CA ALA A 257 17.40 2.78 -34.25
C ALA A 257 17.53 4.27 -34.59
N GLU A 258 17.31 5.18 -33.63
CA GLU A 258 17.63 6.59 -33.83
C GLU A 258 19.15 6.77 -33.93
N ASN A 259 19.63 7.61 -34.86
CA ASN A 259 21.06 7.77 -35.08
C ASN A 259 21.69 8.56 -33.92
N THR A 260 22.53 7.89 -33.13
CA THR A 260 23.18 8.48 -31.95
C THR A 260 24.65 8.82 -32.18
N LYS A 261 25.18 8.60 -33.39
CA LYS A 261 26.62 8.79 -33.72
C LYS A 261 27.10 10.23 -33.54
N SER A 262 26.22 11.22 -33.68
CA SER A 262 26.52 12.64 -33.44
C SER A 262 26.24 13.10 -32.01
N ILE A 263 25.70 12.22 -31.15
CA ILE A 263 25.37 12.54 -29.77
C ILE A 263 26.55 12.15 -28.88
N ALA A 264 27.25 13.15 -28.35
CA ALA A 264 28.46 12.94 -27.56
C ALA A 264 28.23 11.96 -26.40
N ASN A 265 29.12 10.98 -26.26
CA ASN A 265 29.12 9.98 -25.18
C ASN A 265 27.80 9.21 -24.99
N HIS A 266 26.98 9.09 -26.04
CA HIS A 266 25.76 8.29 -25.99
C HIS A 266 26.07 6.78 -25.95
N LYS A 267 25.39 6.09 -25.04
CA LYS A 267 25.45 4.64 -24.85
C LYS A 267 24.03 4.11 -24.89
N SER A 268 23.70 3.31 -25.91
CA SER A 268 22.34 2.77 -26.04
C SER A 268 21.95 1.99 -24.79
N ILE A 269 22.86 1.16 -24.29
CA ILE A 269 22.73 0.45 -23.03
C ILE A 269 23.99 0.66 -22.19
N TYR A 270 23.80 1.18 -20.98
CA TYR A 270 24.81 1.28 -19.96
C TYR A 270 24.53 0.27 -18.84
N VAL A 271 25.54 -0.49 -18.42
CA VAL A 271 25.47 -1.45 -17.32
C VAL A 271 26.67 -1.23 -16.41
N GLY A 272 26.43 -0.84 -15.15
CA GLY A 272 27.46 -0.44 -14.19
C GLY A 272 27.25 -0.95 -12.77
N GLY A 273 28.25 -0.80 -11.92
CA GLY A 273 28.16 -1.05 -10.48
C GLY A 273 27.78 -2.49 -10.13
N SER A 274 28.55 -3.48 -10.60
CA SER A 274 28.29 -4.92 -10.35
C SER A 274 26.94 -5.45 -10.87
N SER A 275 26.29 -4.70 -11.76
CA SER A 275 25.06 -5.11 -12.43
C SER A 275 25.32 -6.17 -13.50
N LYS A 276 24.31 -6.98 -13.80
CA LYS A 276 24.38 -7.99 -14.87
C LYS A 276 23.34 -7.70 -15.94
N ALA A 277 23.68 -7.93 -17.20
CA ALA A 277 22.72 -7.85 -18.29
C ALA A 277 22.91 -8.95 -19.34
N THR A 278 21.83 -9.35 -19.98
CA THR A 278 21.83 -10.16 -21.19
C THR A 278 20.97 -9.49 -22.25
N VAL A 279 21.56 -9.30 -23.44
CA VAL A 279 20.90 -8.65 -24.56
C VAL A 279 20.82 -9.63 -25.70
N GLY A 280 19.60 -9.96 -26.10
CA GLY A 280 19.37 -11.02 -27.05
C GLY A 280 17.98 -11.02 -27.67
N SER A 281 17.57 -12.21 -28.13
CA SER A 281 16.25 -12.49 -28.71
C SER A 281 15.83 -11.45 -29.76
N ASP A 282 16.64 -11.29 -30.81
CA ASP A 282 16.41 -10.38 -31.94
C ASP A 282 16.32 -8.88 -31.56
N THR A 283 16.90 -8.47 -30.43
CA THR A 283 17.09 -7.04 -30.15
C THR A 283 17.94 -6.40 -31.25
N ALA A 284 17.50 -5.24 -31.75
CA ALA A 284 18.10 -4.57 -32.91
C ALA A 284 18.82 -3.27 -32.55
N PHE A 285 20.06 -3.11 -33.03
CA PHE A 285 20.86 -1.89 -32.93
C PHE A 285 21.21 -1.34 -34.31
N ILE A 286 20.77 -0.14 -34.64
CA ILE A 286 20.98 0.48 -35.96
C ILE A 286 21.44 1.92 -35.75
N ASN A 287 22.52 2.35 -36.41
CA ASN A 287 23.06 3.71 -36.34
C ASN A 287 23.47 4.19 -34.93
N GLN A 288 23.91 3.28 -34.06
CA GLN A 288 24.31 3.64 -32.71
C GLN A 288 25.78 4.09 -32.63
N LEU A 289 26.07 5.09 -31.79
CA LEU A 289 27.46 5.42 -31.41
C LEU A 289 28.07 4.23 -30.67
N MET A 290 27.40 3.81 -29.61
CA MET A 290 27.81 2.67 -28.78
C MET A 290 26.56 1.88 -28.40
N CYS A 291 26.55 0.59 -28.68
CA CYS A 291 25.39 -0.26 -28.38
C CYS A 291 25.38 -0.67 -26.90
N LEU A 292 26.50 -1.20 -26.40
CA LEU A 292 26.61 -1.80 -25.07
C LEU A 292 27.86 -1.30 -24.36
N TYR A 293 27.69 -0.81 -23.14
CA TYR A 293 28.77 -0.38 -22.27
C TYR A 293 28.69 -1.10 -20.92
N ALA A 294 29.69 -1.93 -20.63
CA ALA A 294 29.83 -2.59 -19.34
C ALA A 294 30.93 -1.91 -18.53
N VAL A 295 30.64 -1.43 -17.32
CA VAL A 295 31.61 -0.72 -16.48
C VAL A 295 31.57 -1.15 -15.03
N GLY A 296 32.70 -0.99 -14.32
CA GLY A 296 32.72 -1.05 -12.85
C GLY A 296 32.20 -2.39 -12.31
N MET A 297 32.87 -3.47 -12.73
CA MET A 297 32.55 -4.87 -12.40
C MET A 297 31.21 -5.38 -12.94
N ALA A 298 30.55 -4.64 -13.83
CA ALA A 298 29.37 -5.15 -14.52
C ALA A 298 29.69 -6.32 -15.46
N GLU A 299 28.71 -7.20 -15.65
CA GLU A 299 28.78 -8.31 -16.60
C GLU A 299 27.70 -8.19 -17.66
N VAL A 300 28.08 -8.24 -18.94
CA VAL A 300 27.14 -8.24 -20.07
C VAL A 300 27.32 -9.49 -20.91
N ASN A 301 26.21 -10.09 -21.33
CA ASN A 301 26.17 -11.20 -22.28
C ASN A 301 25.34 -10.82 -23.51
N VAL A 302 25.89 -11.01 -24.70
CA VAL A 302 25.21 -10.77 -25.97
C VAL A 302 24.80 -12.12 -26.56
N SER A 303 23.51 -12.32 -26.82
CA SER A 303 22.97 -13.62 -27.27
C SER A 303 21.85 -13.45 -28.29
N GLY A 304 22.21 -13.31 -29.58
CA GLY A 304 21.25 -13.20 -30.68
C GLY A 304 20.68 -11.79 -30.83
N ILE A 305 21.48 -10.89 -31.41
CA ILE A 305 21.10 -9.52 -31.74
C ILE A 305 21.24 -9.29 -33.25
N LYS A 306 20.53 -8.29 -33.79
CA LYS A 306 20.63 -7.85 -35.18
C LYS A 306 21.06 -6.39 -35.23
N GLY A 307 21.60 -5.94 -36.35
CA GLY A 307 21.96 -4.52 -36.47
C GLY A 307 22.87 -4.17 -37.63
N SER A 308 23.05 -2.87 -37.84
CA SER A 308 23.94 -2.34 -38.87
C SER A 308 24.37 -0.89 -38.58
N SER A 309 25.48 -0.48 -39.20
CA SER A 309 25.91 0.93 -39.24
C SER A 309 26.21 1.56 -37.86
N ASN A 310 26.52 0.73 -36.87
CA ASN A 310 26.93 1.13 -35.52
C ASN A 310 28.44 1.42 -35.49
N SER A 311 28.88 2.37 -34.66
CA SER A 311 30.31 2.66 -34.51
C SER A 311 30.98 1.66 -33.56
N GLU A 312 30.40 1.44 -32.38
CA GLU A 312 30.89 0.48 -31.39
C GLU A 312 29.77 -0.46 -30.92
N LEU A 313 30.04 -1.77 -30.87
CA LEU A 313 29.08 -2.75 -30.34
C LEU A 313 29.25 -2.95 -28.84
N LEU A 314 30.33 -3.60 -28.39
CA LEU A 314 30.55 -3.94 -26.98
C LEU A 314 31.83 -3.29 -26.45
N VAL A 315 31.67 -2.34 -25.54
CA VAL A 315 32.79 -1.67 -24.86
C VAL A 315 32.79 -2.04 -23.38
N VAL A 316 33.93 -2.50 -22.87
CA VAL A 316 34.06 -3.03 -21.51
C VAL A 316 35.15 -2.28 -20.74
N TRP A 317 34.79 -1.58 -19.65
CA TRP A 317 35.69 -0.82 -18.79
C TRP A 317 35.69 -1.34 -17.36
N ASN A 318 36.77 -2.02 -16.93
CA ASN A 318 36.81 -2.68 -15.60
C ASN A 318 35.63 -3.65 -15.34
N GLY A 319 35.04 -4.23 -16.40
CA GLY A 319 33.92 -5.17 -16.33
C GLY A 319 34.20 -6.44 -17.17
N THR A 320 33.16 -7.23 -17.42
CA THR A 320 33.24 -8.43 -18.28
C THR A 320 32.15 -8.43 -19.35
N GLY A 321 32.52 -8.74 -20.59
CA GLY A 321 31.60 -8.90 -21.71
C GLY A 321 31.70 -10.29 -22.33
N ARG A 322 30.57 -10.87 -22.74
CA ARG A 322 30.49 -12.12 -23.50
C ARG A 322 29.77 -11.86 -24.81
N ILE A 323 30.35 -12.29 -25.92
CA ILE A 323 29.81 -12.02 -27.26
C ILE A 323 30.13 -13.16 -28.25
N PRO A 324 29.22 -13.55 -29.15
CA PRO A 324 29.50 -14.56 -30.17
C PRO A 324 30.62 -14.10 -31.11
N SER A 325 31.54 -14.99 -31.45
CA SER A 325 32.72 -14.64 -32.27
C SER A 325 32.42 -14.28 -33.73
N ASP A 326 31.25 -14.70 -34.23
CA ASP A 326 30.77 -14.51 -35.60
C ASP A 326 29.87 -13.27 -35.75
N LEU A 327 29.42 -12.68 -34.65
CA LEU A 327 28.58 -11.49 -34.67
C LEU A 327 29.40 -10.27 -35.10
N ASN A 328 28.97 -9.60 -36.17
CA ASN A 328 29.61 -8.37 -36.65
C ASN A 328 28.56 -7.37 -37.14
N ILE A 329 28.24 -6.37 -36.31
CA ILE A 329 27.21 -5.35 -36.62
C ILE A 329 27.69 -3.91 -36.39
N ALA A 330 28.99 -3.71 -36.13
CA ALA A 330 29.60 -2.42 -35.84
C ALA A 330 31.01 -2.31 -36.42
N THR A 331 31.48 -1.09 -36.69
CA THR A 331 32.86 -0.84 -37.15
C THR A 331 33.88 -1.36 -36.14
N THR A 332 33.69 -1.05 -34.86
CA THR A 332 34.44 -1.61 -33.74
C THR A 332 33.54 -2.55 -32.97
N ASN A 333 33.64 -3.85 -33.25
CA ASN A 333 32.74 -4.83 -32.66
C ASN A 333 32.98 -5.02 -31.15
N THR A 334 34.23 -4.96 -30.72
CA THR A 334 34.62 -5.09 -29.31
C THR A 334 35.77 -4.14 -28.96
N ARG A 335 35.73 -3.56 -27.76
CA ARG A 335 36.83 -2.75 -27.21
C ARG A 335 36.92 -2.88 -25.69
N THR A 336 38.12 -3.00 -25.16
CA THR A 336 38.39 -2.98 -23.71
C THR A 336 39.02 -1.66 -23.28
N ILE A 337 38.77 -1.28 -22.03
CA ILE A 337 39.37 -0.12 -21.35
C ILE A 337 39.81 -0.59 -19.97
N GLU A 338 41.02 -0.21 -19.53
CA GLU A 338 41.63 -0.67 -18.28
C GLU A 338 41.56 -2.20 -18.11
N ARG A 339 40.99 -2.71 -17.01
CA ARG A 339 40.87 -4.14 -16.68
C ARG A 339 39.62 -4.79 -17.29
N GLY A 340 39.16 -4.31 -18.45
CA GLY A 340 38.03 -4.91 -19.16
C GLY A 340 38.37 -6.28 -19.73
N LEU A 341 37.46 -7.25 -19.58
CA LEU A 341 37.60 -8.60 -20.12
C LEU A 341 36.50 -8.88 -21.14
N ILE A 342 36.85 -9.43 -22.30
CA ILE A 342 35.89 -9.89 -23.32
C ILE A 342 36.12 -11.37 -23.60
N LEU A 343 35.05 -12.15 -23.54
CA LEU A 343 35.03 -13.59 -23.81
C LEU A 343 34.24 -13.83 -25.11
N THR A 344 34.92 -14.35 -26.12
CA THR A 344 34.33 -14.62 -27.45
C THR A 344 34.16 -16.11 -27.75
N LYS A 345 34.92 -16.96 -27.06
CA LYS A 345 34.86 -18.43 -27.13
C LYS A 345 35.24 -18.99 -25.76
N GLY A 346 34.64 -20.13 -25.38
CA GLY A 346 35.07 -20.90 -24.22
C GLY A 346 35.93 -22.06 -24.67
N SER A 347 37.22 -22.03 -24.36
CA SER A 347 38.08 -23.21 -24.39
C SER A 347 38.80 -23.27 -23.05
N VAL A 348 38.47 -24.31 -22.26
CA VAL A 348 39.19 -24.69 -21.06
C VAL A 348 40.35 -25.56 -21.51
N ILE A 349 41.58 -25.23 -21.10
CA ILE A 349 42.78 -26.09 -21.31
C ILE A 349 42.73 -27.24 -20.32
#